data_AF-A0A7Z1KIM8-F1
#
_entry.id   AF-A0A7Z1KIM8-F1
#
_cell.length_a   1.000
_cell.length_b   1.000
_cell.length_c   1.000
_cell.angle_alpha   90.00
_cell.angle_beta   90.00
_cell.angle_gamma   90.00
#
_symmetry.space_group_name_H-M   'P 1'
#
loop_
_entity.id
_entity.type
_entity.pdbx_description
1 polymer ?
#
loop_
_entity_poly.entity_id
_entity_poly.type
_entity_poly.pdbx_seq_one_letter_code
_entity_poly.pdbx_strand_id
1 'polypeptide(L)'
;YSVADLQLVIDLKHEHWHENDEQYQYMRPETLFGPKKFESYLQSATRWDQKGRPKRADWGAKKRDVMAFGPVDTTIPEGFRG
;
A
#
# COMPACT_ATOMS: atom_id res chain seq x y z
N TYR A 1 7.94 23.47 -0.95
CA TYR A 1 7.90 22.00 -0.91
C TYR A 1 9.26 21.45 -1.31
N SER A 2 9.72 20.42 -0.62
CA SER A 2 10.94 19.69 -0.92
C SER A 2 10.69 18.60 -1.98
N VAL A 3 11.76 18.04 -2.53
CA VAL A 3 11.66 16.84 -3.39
C VAL A 3 11.04 15.67 -2.62
N ALA A 4 11.35 15.54 -1.33
CA ALA A 4 10.78 14.50 -0.47
C ALA A 4 9.26 14.66 -0.30
N ASP A 5 8.76 15.90 -0.18
CA ASP A 5 7.32 16.19 -0.08
C ASP A 5 6.58 15.70 -1.33
N LEU A 6 7.16 15.99 -2.51
CA LEU A 6 6.60 15.58 -3.80
C LEU A 6 6.60 14.05 -3.94
N GLN A 7 7.72 13.41 -3.59
CA GLN A 7 7.84 11.95 -3.59
C GLN A 7 6.84 11.29 -2.64
N LEU A 8 6.60 11.90 -1.48
CA LEU A 8 5.67 11.35 -0.49
C LEU A 8 4.21 11.37 -0.98
N VAL A 9 3.81 12.46 -1.67
CA VAL A 9 2.49 12.54 -2.29
C VAL A 9 2.32 11.51 -3.42
N ILE A 10 3.35 11.35 -4.26
CA ILE A 10 3.36 10.32 -5.31
C ILE A 10 3.17 8.94 -4.68
N ASP A 11 3.89 8.65 -3.59
CA ASP A 11 3.84 7.35 -2.93
C ASP A 11 2.48 7.04 -2.35
N LEU A 12 1.89 8.01 -1.65
CA LEU A 12 0.55 7.88 -1.10
C LEU A 12 -0.47 7.57 -2.20
N LYS A 13 -0.40 8.30 -3.31
CA LYS A 13 -1.38 8.17 -4.39
C LYS A 13 -1.18 6.91 -5.22
N HIS A 14 0.06 6.51 -5.43
CA HIS A 14 0.34 5.21 -6.03
C HIS A 14 -0.26 4.09 -5.16
N GLU A 15 0.02 4.05 -3.85
CA GLU A 15 -0.53 3.03 -2.95
C GLU A 15 -2.07 3.00 -3.00
N HIS A 16 -2.73 4.17 -3.07
CA HIS A 16 -4.20 4.25 -3.08
C HIS A 16 -4.84 3.93 -4.43
N TRP A 17 -4.15 4.20 -5.55
CA TRP A 17 -4.76 4.18 -6.88
C TRP A 17 -4.20 3.09 -7.80
N HIS A 18 -3.06 2.46 -7.48
CA HIS A 18 -2.42 1.48 -8.37
C HIS A 18 -3.27 0.23 -8.65
N GLU A 19 -4.21 -0.12 -7.77
CA GLU A 19 -5.14 -1.25 -7.98
C GLU A 19 -6.39 -0.86 -8.76
N ASN A 20 -6.57 0.43 -9.09
CA ASN A 20 -7.75 0.95 -9.79
C ASN A 20 -7.32 1.78 -11.01
N ASP A 21 -7.39 1.16 -12.20
CA ASP A 21 -7.00 1.76 -13.48
C ASP A 21 -7.71 3.10 -13.77
N GLU A 22 -9.00 3.22 -13.42
CA GLU A 22 -9.76 4.45 -13.60
C GLU A 22 -9.23 5.57 -12.70
N GLN A 23 -8.75 5.27 -11.50
CA GLN A 23 -8.15 6.28 -10.63
C GLN A 23 -6.70 6.58 -11.00
N TYR A 24 -5.97 5.59 -11.54
CA TYR A 24 -4.57 5.75 -11.89
C TYR A 24 -4.34 6.83 -12.96
N GLN A 25 -5.33 7.11 -13.81
CA GLN A 25 -5.27 8.22 -14.76
C GLN A 25 -5.04 9.60 -14.11
N TYR A 26 -5.39 9.75 -12.82
CA TYR A 26 -5.20 10.98 -12.05
C TYR A 26 -3.81 11.11 -11.42
N MET A 27 -2.88 10.17 -11.68
CA MET A 27 -1.46 10.30 -11.32
C MET A 27 -0.71 11.36 -12.13
N ARG A 28 -1.34 12.00 -13.11
CA ARG A 28 -0.74 13.05 -13.93
C ARG A 28 -0.22 14.20 -13.05
N PRO A 29 0.92 14.82 -13.38
CA PRO A 29 1.46 15.93 -12.60
C PRO A 29 0.48 17.08 -12.42
N GLU A 30 -0.30 17.42 -13.44
CA GLU A 30 -1.28 18.51 -13.40
C GLU A 30 -2.40 18.27 -12.37
N THR A 31 -2.86 17.02 -12.24
CA THR A 31 -3.91 16.65 -11.28
C THR A 31 -3.35 16.48 -9.87
N LEU A 32 -2.13 15.94 -9.76
CA LEU A 32 -1.48 15.61 -8.50
C LEU A 32 -0.90 16.85 -7.79
N PHE A 33 -0.27 17.75 -8.55
CA PHE A 33 0.42 18.94 -8.06
C PHE A 33 -0.35 20.24 -8.28
N GLY A 34 -1.64 20.14 -8.61
CA GLY A 34 -2.52 21.29 -8.73
C GLY A 34 -2.60 22.05 -7.39
N PRO A 35 -2.52 23.40 -7.39
CA PRO A 35 -2.39 24.20 -6.16
C PRO A 35 -3.56 24.04 -5.18
N LYS A 36 -4.75 23.66 -5.66
CA LYS A 36 -5.93 23.42 -4.82
C LYS A 36 -5.90 22.08 -4.08
N LYS A 37 -5.17 21.09 -4.58
CA LYS A 37 -5.22 19.69 -4.09
C LYS A 37 -3.92 19.28 -3.41
N PHE A 38 -2.79 19.82 -3.86
CA PHE A 38 -1.47 19.41 -3.40
C PHE A 38 -1.31 19.54 -1.88
N GLU A 39 -1.70 20.66 -1.29
CA GLU A 39 -1.58 20.87 0.16
C GLU A 39 -2.34 19.81 0.98
N SER A 40 -3.55 19.47 0.54
CA SER A 40 -4.37 18.44 1.17
C SER A 40 -3.76 17.03 1.01
N TYR A 41 -3.16 16.74 -0.15
CA TYR A 41 -2.45 15.49 -0.37
C TYR A 41 -1.18 15.40 0.46
N LEU A 42 -0.40 16.48 0.56
CA LEU A 42 0.80 16.53 1.38
C LEU A 42 0.46 16.27 2.85
N GLN A 43 -0.56 16.94 3.40
CA GLN A 43 -1.00 16.70 4.77
C GLN A 43 -1.41 15.24 5.01
N SER A 44 -2.11 14.63 4.05
CA SER A 44 -2.50 13.22 4.12
C SER A 44 -1.29 12.29 4.04
N ALA A 45 -0.33 12.62 3.18
CA ALA A 45 0.87 11.83 2.95
C ALA A 45 1.81 11.86 4.17
N THR A 46 1.95 13.03 4.82
CA THR A 46 2.68 13.17 6.08
C THR A 46 2.08 12.33 7.19
N ARG A 47 0.73 12.32 7.33
CA ARG A 47 0.06 11.47 8.31
C ARG A 47 0.23 9.98 8.02
N TRP A 48 0.26 9.60 6.75
CA TRP A 48 0.51 8.23 6.32
C TRP A 48 1.95 7.79 6.60
N ASP A 49 2.92 8.66 6.36
CA ASP A 49 4.34 8.42 6.70
C ASP A 49 4.53 8.22 8.20
N GLN A 50 3.94 9.11 9.02
CA GLN A 50 3.97 9.01 10.49
C GLN A 50 3.35 7.72 11.04
N LYS A 51 2.37 7.15 10.33
CA LYS A 51 1.74 5.88 10.71
C LYS A 51 2.55 4.64 10.34
N GLY A 52 3.70 4.81 9.67
CA GLY A 52 4.52 3.69 9.20
C GLY A 52 4.03 3.15 7.87
N ARG A 53 4.14 3.97 6.82
CA ARG A 53 3.80 3.54 5.45
C ARG A 53 4.63 2.31 5.00
N PRO A 54 4.07 1.45 4.13
CA PRO A 54 4.81 0.34 3.54
C PRO A 54 6.03 0.84 2.77
N LYS A 55 7.12 0.07 2.79
CA LYS A 55 8.30 0.37 1.98
C LYS A 55 7.96 0.10 0.51
N ARG A 56 8.56 0.89 -0.39
CA ARG A 56 8.39 0.71 -1.85
C ARG A 56 8.73 -0.69 -2.33
N ALA A 57 9.68 -1.36 -1.66
CA ALA A 57 10.06 -2.74 -1.98
C ALA A 57 8.93 -3.75 -1.73
N ASP A 58 7.96 -3.42 -0.87
CA ASP A 58 6.83 -4.28 -0.52
C ASP A 58 5.59 -3.98 -1.38
N TRP A 59 5.67 -3.01 -2.31
CA TRP A 59 4.54 -2.65 -3.17
C TRP A 59 4.23 -3.77 -4.17
N GLY A 60 2.95 -4.10 -4.32
CA GLY A 60 2.50 -5.21 -5.16
C GLY A 60 2.81 -6.61 -4.61
N ALA A 61 3.50 -6.72 -3.46
CA ALA A 61 3.59 -7.98 -2.75
C ALA A 61 2.17 -8.37 -2.30
N LYS A 62 1.69 -9.54 -2.74
CA LYS A 62 0.38 -10.06 -2.31
C LYS A 62 0.34 -10.04 -0.78
N LYS A 63 -0.53 -9.22 -0.20
CA LYS A 63 -0.81 -9.25 1.23
C LYS A 63 -1.18 -10.69 1.56
N ARG A 64 -0.38 -11.34 2.41
CA ARG A 64 -0.67 -12.70 2.85
C ARG A 64 -2.04 -12.65 3.51
N ASP A 65 -2.98 -13.40 2.98
CA ASP A 65 -4.28 -13.53 3.62
C ASP A 65 -4.05 -14.26 4.96
N VAL A 66 -4.18 -13.51 6.05
CA VAL A 66 -3.98 -14.03 7.41
C VAL A 66 -5.03 -15.10 7.74
N MET A 67 -6.15 -15.12 7.01
CA MET A 67 -7.23 -16.10 7.13
C MET A 67 -7.08 -17.28 6.15
N ALA A 68 -6.05 -17.28 5.30
CA ALA A 68 -5.73 -18.44 4.46
C ALA A 68 -4.96 -19.48 5.29
N PHE A 69 -5.70 -20.39 5.91
CA PHE A 69 -5.13 -21.55 6.59
C PHE A 69 -4.74 -22.63 5.57
N GLY A 70 -3.59 -23.29 5.78
CA GLY A 70 -3.17 -24.44 4.99
C GLY A 70 -4.04 -25.67 5.25
N PRO A 71 -3.90 -26.74 4.44
CA PRO A 71 -4.60 -28.00 4.70
C PRO A 71 -4.25 -28.52 6.11
N VAL A 72 -5.25 -29.10 6.79
CA VAL A 72 -5.06 -29.72 8.10
C VAL A 72 -4.08 -30.88 7.97
N ASP A 73 -3.08 -30.93 8.85
CA ASP A 73 -2.17 -32.06 8.93
C ASP A 73 -2.92 -33.26 9.55
N THR A 74 -3.13 -34.30 8.76
CA THR A 74 -3.79 -35.54 9.19
C THR A 74 -2.79 -36.63 9.58
N THR A 75 -1.50 -36.31 9.61
CA THR A 75 -0.45 -37.28 9.91
C THR A 75 -0.49 -37.65 11.39
N ILE A 76 -0.89 -38.90 11.68
CA ILE A 76 -0.91 -39.43 13.04
C ILE A 76 0.54 -39.76 13.45
N PRO A 77 1.05 -39.22 14.58
CA PRO A 77 2.40 -39.51 15.06
C PRO A 77 2.62 -40.99 15.36
N GLU A 78 3.85 -41.47 15.15
CA GLU A 78 4.23 -42.85 15.45
C GLU A 78 3.94 -43.20 16.92
N GLY A 79 3.14 -44.25 17.14
CA GLY A 79 2.71 -44.68 18.47
C GLY A 79 1.29 -44.23 18.89
N PHE A 80 0.67 -43.30 18.17
CA PHE A 80 -0.77 -43.02 18.32
C PHE A 80 -1.56 -43.96 17.41
N ARG A 81 -2.50 -44.73 17.99
CA ARG A 81 -3.49 -45.50 17.21
C ARG A 81 -4.76 -44.67 17.08
N GLY A 82 -5.26 -44.55 15.86
CA GLY A 82 -6.57 -43.94 15.56
C GLY A 82 -7.74 -44.77 16.08
#